data_AF-Q8ZZK6-F1
#
_entry.id   AF-Q8ZZK6-F1
#
_cell.length_a   1.000
_cell.length_b   1.000
_cell.length_c   1.000
_cell.angle_alpha   90.00
_cell.angle_beta   90.00
_cell.angle_gamma   90.00
#
_symmetry.space_group_name_H-M   'P 1'
#
loop_
_entity.id
_entity.type
_entity.pdbx_description
1 polymer ?
#
loop_
_entity_poly.entity_id
_entity_poly.type
_entity_poly.pdbx_seq_one_letter_code
_entity_poly.pdbx_strand_id
1 'polypeptide(L)'
;MPSYAISQATREVLTALKDSGYEGDVLLHAFVLRATGSLSTVLDEQLSQWLAGRNIKGIAPDLANRRVNIVVFRVAGNGLQPANVTTSLPMPDIFADILTRVLSS
;
A
#
# COMPACT_ATOMS: atom_id res chain seq x y z
N MET A 1 6.51 9.61 -16.44
CA MET A 1 6.09 8.24 -16.05
C MET A 1 4.99 8.34 -15.01
N PRO A 2 3.84 7.65 -15.17
CA PRO A 2 2.71 7.73 -14.24
C PRO A 2 3.07 7.40 -12.78
N SER A 3 4.05 6.53 -12.56
CA SER A 3 4.57 6.19 -11.23
C SER A 3 5.10 7.39 -10.47
N TYR A 4 5.83 8.30 -11.13
CA TYR A 4 6.36 9.51 -10.49
C TYR A 4 5.26 10.43 -9.98
N ALA A 5 4.23 10.66 -10.79
CA ALA A 5 3.09 11.50 -10.41
C ALA A 5 2.30 10.88 -9.23
N ILE A 6 2.13 9.56 -9.22
CA ILE A 6 1.49 8.84 -8.12
C ILE A 6 2.35 8.93 -6.84
N SER A 7 3.67 8.76 -6.94
CA SER A 7 4.57 8.91 -5.78
C SER A 7 4.54 10.33 -5.22
N GLN A 8 4.55 11.35 -6.07
CA GLN A 8 4.46 12.74 -5.62
C GLN A 8 3.12 13.03 -4.92
N ALA A 9 1.99 12.68 -5.56
CA ALA A 9 0.67 12.86 -4.96
C ALA A 9 0.52 12.10 -3.64
N THR A 10 1.07 10.88 -3.57
CA THR A 10 1.05 10.08 -2.33
C THR A 10 1.87 10.75 -1.23
N ARG A 11 3.06 11.30 -1.56
CA ARG A 11 3.88 12.06 -0.60
C ARG A 11 3.12 13.27 -0.08
N GLU A 12 2.54 14.08 -0.96
CA GLU A 12 1.82 15.30 -0.58
C GLU A 12 0.65 14.99 0.37
N VAL A 13 -0.12 13.94 0.08
CA VAL A 13 -1.23 13.52 0.96
C VAL A 13 -0.72 13.03 2.31
N LEU A 14 0.33 12.21 2.36
CA LEU A 14 0.88 11.71 3.63
C LEU A 14 1.48 12.84 4.47
N THR A 15 2.15 13.80 3.84
CA THR A 15 2.65 15.00 4.51
C THR A 15 1.50 15.85 5.05
N ALA A 16 0.45 16.09 4.28
CA ALA A 16 -0.71 16.84 4.74
C ALA A 16 -1.39 16.18 5.95
N LEU A 17 -1.53 14.85 5.94
CA LEU A 17 -2.05 14.09 7.08
C LEU A 17 -1.14 14.19 8.32
N LYS A 18 0.18 14.12 8.13
CA LYS A 18 1.15 14.34 9.21
C LYS A 18 0.98 15.73 9.82
N ASP A 19 0.96 16.75 8.98
CA ASP A 19 0.94 18.16 9.40
C ASP A 19 -0.40 18.58 9.99
N SER A 20 -1.50 17.90 9.65
CA SER A 20 -2.79 18.07 10.29
C SER A 20 -2.89 17.39 11.66
N GLY A 21 -1.86 16.68 12.11
CA GLY A 21 -1.88 15.89 13.34
C GLY A 21 -2.83 14.68 13.26
N TYR A 22 -3.05 14.11 12.07
CA TYR A 22 -3.93 12.94 11.92
C TYR A 22 -3.36 11.74 12.70
N GLU A 23 -4.15 11.19 13.62
CA GLU A 23 -3.74 10.07 14.49
C GLU A 23 -4.31 8.69 14.12
N GLY A 24 -5.11 8.60 13.05
CA GLY A 24 -5.74 7.34 12.64
C GLY A 24 -4.87 6.38 11.84
N ASP A 25 -5.50 5.28 11.40
CA ASP A 25 -4.95 4.27 10.50
C ASP A 25 -4.80 4.82 9.08
N VAL A 26 -3.76 4.38 8.35
CA VAL A 26 -3.54 4.75 6.95
C VAL A 26 -3.90 3.57 6.05
N LEU A 27 -4.89 3.75 5.18
CA LEU A 27 -5.29 2.74 4.18
C LEU A 27 -4.69 3.10 2.81
N LEU A 28 -3.88 2.20 2.26
CA LEU A 28 -3.25 2.34 0.96
C LEU A 28 -3.87 1.37 -0.05
N HIS A 29 -4.25 1.90 -1.21
CA HIS A 29 -4.75 1.07 -2.29
C HIS A 29 -3.61 0.26 -2.94
N ALA A 30 -3.90 -0.96 -3.40
CA ALA A 30 -2.96 -1.85 -4.10
C ALA A 30 -2.14 -1.15 -5.21
N PHE A 31 -2.80 -0.32 -6.02
CA PHE A 31 -2.16 0.41 -7.11
C PHE A 31 -1.15 1.46 -6.62
N VAL A 32 -1.44 2.12 -5.49
CA VAL A 32 -0.49 3.05 -4.86
C VAL A 32 0.73 2.29 -4.37
N LEU A 33 0.53 1.16 -3.66
CA LEU A 33 1.63 0.31 -3.20
C LEU A 33 2.50 -0.16 -4.38
N ARG A 34 1.91 -0.61 -5.49
CA ARG A 34 2.65 -1.03 -6.68
C ARG A 34 3.40 0.14 -7.33
N ALA A 35 2.72 1.27 -7.57
CA ALA A 35 3.29 2.42 -8.28
C ALA A 35 4.44 3.08 -7.51
N THR A 36 4.40 3.01 -6.18
CA THR A 36 5.39 3.64 -5.29
C THR A 36 6.50 2.70 -4.86
N GLY A 37 6.44 1.41 -5.25
CA GLY A 37 7.36 0.38 -4.77
C GLY A 37 7.25 0.17 -3.26
N SER A 38 6.03 -0.03 -2.76
CA SER A 38 5.72 -0.10 -1.32
C SER A 38 6.20 1.15 -0.57
N LEU A 39 5.90 2.33 -1.12
CA LEU A 39 6.36 3.64 -0.66
C LEU A 39 7.89 3.87 -0.67
N SER A 40 8.71 2.98 -1.23
CA SER A 40 10.17 3.20 -1.31
C SER A 40 10.59 4.46 -2.06
N THR A 41 9.74 4.95 -2.96
CA THR A 41 9.95 6.19 -3.70
C THR A 41 9.32 7.42 -3.04
N VAL A 42 8.60 7.23 -1.92
CA VAL A 42 7.79 8.24 -1.24
C VAL A 42 8.38 8.59 0.12
N LEU A 43 8.78 7.58 0.90
CA LEU A 43 9.20 7.75 2.29
C LEU A 43 10.54 8.51 2.38
N ASP A 44 10.54 9.52 3.23
CA ASP A 44 11.74 10.12 3.82
C ASP A 44 11.80 9.78 5.32
N GLU A 45 12.81 10.27 6.02
CA GLU A 45 13.01 9.95 7.44
C GLU A 45 11.82 10.40 8.32
N GLN A 46 11.28 11.59 8.08
CA GLN A 46 10.19 12.14 8.90
C GLN A 46 8.88 11.40 8.66
N LEU A 47 8.52 11.15 7.40
CA LEU A 47 7.33 10.37 7.05
C LEU A 47 7.45 8.92 7.53
N SER A 48 8.65 8.33 7.46
CA SER A 48 8.91 6.98 7.98
C SER A 48 8.66 6.90 9.48
N GLN A 49 9.18 7.85 10.25
CA GLN A 49 8.96 7.90 11.70
C GLN A 49 7.49 8.11 12.05
N TRP A 50 6.82 9.04 11.35
CA TRP A 50 5.39 9.29 11.57
C TRP A 50 4.54 8.06 11.23
N LEU A 51 4.82 7.37 10.12
CA LEU A 51 4.10 6.15 9.72
C LEU A 51 4.43 4.95 10.61
N ALA A 52 5.64 4.85 11.17
CA ALA A 52 6.03 3.73 12.04
C ALA A 52 5.15 3.63 13.29
N GLY A 53 4.58 4.74 13.76
CA GLY A 53 3.63 4.79 14.87
C GLY A 53 2.19 4.40 14.51
N ARG A 54 1.91 3.99 13.26
CA ARG A 54 0.53 3.80 12.76
C ARG A 54 0.27 2.37 12.29
N ASN A 55 -1.01 2.00 12.25
CA ASN A 55 -1.40 0.83 11.47
C ASN A 55 -1.56 1.23 10.02
N ILE A 56 -0.73 0.64 9.17
CA ILE A 56 -0.77 0.83 7.73
C ILE A 56 -1.43 -0.41 7.15
N LYS A 57 -2.58 -0.25 6.51
CA LYS A 57 -3.32 -1.34 5.90
C LYS A 57 -3.30 -1.17 4.39
N GLY A 58 -3.24 -2.28 3.67
CA GLY A 58 -3.40 -2.26 2.22
C GLY A 58 -4.17 -3.47 1.73
N ILE A 59 -4.81 -3.30 0.59
CA ILE A 59 -5.49 -4.38 -0.10
C ILE A 59 -4.48 -5.00 -1.06
N ALA A 60 -4.22 -6.29 -0.91
CA ALA A 60 -3.29 -7.03 -1.77
C ALA A 60 -4.00 -8.26 -2.37
N PRO A 61 -4.05 -8.40 -3.70
CA PRO A 61 -4.56 -9.61 -4.33
C PRO A 61 -3.58 -10.77 -4.15
N ASP A 62 -4.09 -11.92 -3.72
CA ASP A 62 -3.39 -13.21 -3.70
C ASP A 62 -3.98 -14.09 -4.80
N LEU A 63 -3.38 -13.97 -5.99
CA LEU A 63 -3.86 -14.62 -7.20
C LEU A 63 -3.69 -16.14 -7.15
N ALA A 64 -2.63 -16.64 -6.48
CA ALA A 64 -2.37 -18.07 -6.35
C ALA A 64 -3.47 -18.77 -5.55
N ASN A 65 -3.97 -18.11 -4.50
CA ASN A 65 -5.00 -18.67 -3.63
C ASN A 65 -6.42 -18.18 -3.97
N ARG A 66 -6.60 -17.36 -5.01
CA ARG A 66 -7.89 -16.75 -5.39
C ARG A 66 -8.52 -15.95 -4.23
N ARG A 67 -7.73 -15.11 -3.56
CA ARG A 67 -8.20 -14.30 -2.42
C ARG A 67 -7.78 -12.83 -2.54
N VAL A 68 -8.55 -11.96 -1.88
CA VAL A 68 -8.16 -10.58 -1.60
C VAL A 68 -7.82 -10.48 -0.11
N ASN A 69 -6.60 -10.03 0.18
CA ASN A 69 -6.11 -9.92 1.54
C ASN A 69 -6.09 -8.45 1.98
N ILE A 70 -6.55 -8.20 3.20
CA ILE A 70 -6.19 -6.97 3.93
C ILE A 70 -4.90 -7.29 4.68
N VAL A 71 -3.85 -6.58 4.30
CA VAL A 71 -2.50 -6.76 4.80
C VAL A 71 -2.14 -5.56 5.67
N VAL A 72 -1.62 -5.83 6.86
CA VAL A 72 -0.97 -4.83 7.70
C VAL A 72 0.50 -4.77 7.30
N PHE A 73 0.97 -3.55 7.06
CA PHE A 73 2.34 -3.22 6.71
C PHE A 73 3.04 -2.56 7.89
N ARG A 74 4.37 -2.71 7.91
CA ARG A 74 5.27 -1.99 8.81
C ARG A 74 6.29 -1.23 7.99
N VAL A 75 6.71 -0.08 8.51
CA VAL A 75 7.85 0.66 7.95
C VAL A 75 9.12 -0.15 8.24
N ALA A 76 9.88 -0.46 7.20
CA ALA A 76 11.14 -1.18 7.29
C ALA A 76 12.11 -0.65 6.23
N GLY A 77 13.25 -0.12 6.69
CA GLY A 77 14.20 0.58 5.81
C GLY A 77 13.54 1.81 5.17
N ASN A 78 13.60 1.89 3.86
CA ASN A 78 13.03 2.99 3.08
C ASN A 78 11.59 2.73 2.59
N GLY A 79 10.94 1.64 2.98
CA GLY A 79 9.63 1.27 2.43
C GLY A 79 8.72 0.56 3.43
N LEU A 80 7.65 -0.01 2.90
CA LEU A 80 6.70 -0.84 3.61
C LEU A 80 6.98 -2.32 3.36
N GLN A 81 6.95 -3.11 4.43
CA GLN A 81 7.01 -4.56 4.37
C GLN A 81 5.72 -5.16 4.93
N PRO A 82 5.16 -6.21 4.29
CA PRO A 82 4.04 -6.96 4.84
C PRO A 82 4.41 -7.55 6.20
N ALA A 83 3.56 -7.35 7.20
CA ALA A 83 3.77 -7.90 8.54
C ALA A 83 2.72 -8.94 8.93
N ASN A 84 1.45 -8.72 8.58
CA ASN A 84 0.39 -9.68 8.86
C ASN A 84 -0.77 -9.58 7.87
N VAL A 85 -1.47 -10.68 7.61
CA VAL A 85 -2.77 -10.69 6.91
C VAL A 85 -3.87 -10.71 7.95
N THR A 86 -4.68 -9.64 8.02
CA THR A 86 -5.75 -9.55 9.04
C THR A 86 -7.08 -10.08 8.54
N THR A 87 -7.30 -10.07 7.23
CA THR A 87 -8.56 -10.50 6.64
C THR A 87 -8.28 -11.08 5.27
N SER A 88 -8.97 -12.16 4.94
CA SER A 88 -8.84 -12.80 3.65
C SER A 88 -10.22 -13.13 3.10
N LEU A 89 -10.58 -12.49 1.99
CA LEU A 89 -11.87 -12.61 1.35
C LEU A 89 -11.73 -13.45 0.07
N PRO A 90 -12.72 -14.29 -0.28
CA PRO A 90 -12.71 -15.01 -1.54
C PRO A 90 -12.73 -14.02 -2.71
N MET A 91 -11.94 -14.29 -3.74
CA MET A 91 -11.96 -13.56 -5.00
C MET A 91 -12.67 -14.42 -6.05
N PRO A 92 -13.73 -13.91 -6.70
CA PRO A 92 -14.34 -14.63 -7.82
C PRO A 92 -13.34 -14.83 -8.97
N ASP A 93 -13.41 -15.98 -9.63
CA ASP A 93 -12.43 -16.39 -10.66
C ASP A 93 -12.28 -15.37 -11.78
N ILE A 94 -13.40 -14.78 -12.22
CA ILE A 94 -13.41 -13.77 -13.28
C ILE A 94 -12.53 -12.56 -12.92
N PHE A 95 -12.49 -12.15 -11.65
CA PHE A 95 -11.65 -11.04 -11.20
C PHE A 95 -10.19 -11.44 -11.09
N ALA A 96 -9.91 -12.65 -10.60
CA ALA A 96 -8.55 -13.16 -10.53
C ALA A 96 -7.92 -13.30 -11.92
N ASP A 97 -8.68 -13.75 -12.92
CA ASP A 97 -8.20 -13.88 -14.30
C ASP A 97 -7.95 -12.51 -14.95
N ILE A 98 -8.86 -11.54 -14.74
CA ILE A 98 -8.67 -10.15 -15.20
C ILE A 98 -7.43 -9.55 -14.57
N LEU A 99 -7.27 -9.66 -13.24
CA LEU A 99 -6.11 -9.12 -12.53
C LEU A 99 -4.82 -9.79 -12.99
N THR A 100 -4.81 -11.10 -13.16
CA THR A 100 -3.63 -11.83 -13.68
C THR A 100 -3.19 -11.25 -15.02
N ARG A 101 -4.12 -11.02 -15.95
CA ARG A 101 -3.83 -10.43 -17.26
C ARG A 101 -3.31 -8.99 -17.18
N VAL A 102 -3.85 -8.18 -16.28
CA VAL A 102 -3.44 -6.77 -16.10
C VAL A 102 -2.09 -6.65 -15.39
N LEU A 103 -1.76 -7.59 -14.51
CA LEU A 103 -0.50 -7.59 -13.78
C LEU A 103 0.66 -8.18 -14.59
N SER A 104 0.38 -9.10 -15.54
CA SER A 104 1.37 -9.72 -16.41
C SER A 104 1.69 -8.93 -17.69
N SER A 105 0.86 -7.95 -18.05
CA SER A 105 1.12 -6.95 -19.11
C SER A 105 2.00 -5.81 -18.63
#